data_AF-A0A135L3V5-F1
#
_entry.id   AF-A0A135L3V5-F1
#
_cell.length_a   1.000
_cell.length_b   1.000
_cell.length_c   1.000
_cell.angle_alpha   90.00
_cell.angle_beta   90.00
_cell.angle_gamma   90.00
#
_symmetry.space_group_name_H-M   'P 1'
#
loop_
_entity.id
_entity.type
_entity.pdbx_description
1 polymer ?
#
loop_
_entity_poly.entity_id
_entity_poly.type
_entity_poly.pdbx_seq_one_letter_code
_entity_poly.pdbx_strand_id
1 'polypeptide(L)'
;MPQLIGKVSEKVYKQIFSFGLTELQQIDSLQDEEINSFIYHTGTGSASQILKMKQTLEQKQQQLFKMGGKKPEINMILAEMDRIYLSKEKLKQKYDQYQTLILKIKSLEEEIDENELQMERIKKNTLWLEKVVQSYDTYIRLNLLQEQLKEYPNPFLFPEDGMSRLKTLEEKCLDLEVEKENVLNRKVEVEKELEIFYENPFLEENKDKIQHFKNQLNKYQENQREYQSLSQEKESLHEQINDMLKQLGPTFSKEKVQLIEFSIQDKQFLQEYSLQIQSKQRELESVKQRIEDKELRKIHLEDSIYSLKEHVFSEQKADKLEEIYPVIRTNWNDLKEKEWQKTQLEQQRNVYQHQQDHSNSFQSNGILLIMVGIFLLGSIVLFYFKEWLPASLLLFFNVILLTLHYQQKLHVNQGRKLNVSMTQLDEQLEDLQNQITTILKKSIPLIENYGFEVLDEFTINKIEELRAKAISQKGQLDEKKAHLEEINKERRGIRVELSTLQKVRQHLEKDLTTLQKNWKDWFFQHHFDEVLSPLVVFDVIATIQRVKEWIKKEESLIKK
;
A
#
# COMPACT_ATOMS: atom_id res chain seq x y z
N MET A 1 -84.90 118.44 71.73
CA MET A 1 -84.60 117.22 70.94
C MET A 1 -84.01 117.44 69.53
N PRO A 2 -83.97 118.64 68.90
CA PRO A 2 -83.14 118.90 67.71
C PRO A 2 -81.69 119.32 68.06
N GLN A 3 -81.18 118.84 69.21
CA GLN A 3 -80.19 119.50 70.08
C GLN A 3 -78.97 118.62 70.39
N LEU A 4 -78.69 117.58 69.60
CA LEU A 4 -77.52 116.69 69.79
C LEU A 4 -76.81 116.29 68.48
N ILE A 5 -77.32 116.70 67.30
CA ILE A 5 -76.76 116.31 65.99
C ILE A 5 -76.76 117.55 65.08
N GLY A 6 -75.68 118.34 65.12
CA GLY A 6 -75.51 119.53 64.27
C GLY A 6 -75.19 119.15 62.83
N LYS A 7 -75.89 119.74 61.84
CA LYS A 7 -75.73 119.68 60.37
C LYS A 7 -75.38 118.32 59.70
N VAL A 8 -75.49 117.19 60.39
CA VAL A 8 -75.25 115.85 59.84
C VAL A 8 -76.55 115.04 59.94
N SER A 9 -76.93 114.36 58.86
CA SER A 9 -78.14 113.52 58.86
C SER A 9 -77.96 112.32 59.80
N GLU A 10 -79.04 111.88 60.46
CA GLU A 10 -79.04 110.72 61.37
C GLU A 10 -78.41 109.47 60.72
N LYS A 11 -78.65 109.28 59.41
CA LYS A 11 -78.12 108.16 58.63
C LYS A 11 -76.59 108.18 58.55
N VAL A 12 -76.01 109.36 58.30
CA VAL A 12 -74.57 109.54 58.22
C VAL A 12 -73.91 109.41 59.60
N TYR A 13 -74.56 109.92 60.66
CA TYR A 13 -74.02 109.76 62.01
C TYR A 13 -73.99 108.29 62.46
N LYS A 14 -75.06 107.52 62.21
CA LYS A 14 -75.06 106.07 62.45
C LYS A 14 -73.99 105.35 61.61
N GLN A 15 -73.85 105.67 60.33
CA GLN A 15 -72.85 105.00 59.48
C GLN A 15 -71.39 105.28 59.88
N ILE A 16 -71.09 106.41 60.52
CA ILE A 16 -69.72 106.74 60.95
C ILE A 16 -69.45 106.33 62.41
N PHE A 17 -70.46 106.42 63.30
CA PHE A 17 -70.24 106.27 64.74
C PHE A 17 -70.95 105.06 65.39
N SER A 18 -71.77 104.28 64.67
CA SER A 18 -72.25 102.99 65.16
C SER A 18 -71.46 101.85 64.52
N PHE A 19 -70.44 101.37 65.22
CA PHE A 19 -69.76 100.12 64.86
C PHE A 19 -70.58 98.93 65.35
N GLY A 20 -71.00 98.08 64.42
CA GLY A 20 -71.62 96.79 64.73
C GLY A 20 -70.56 95.71 64.99
N LEU A 21 -70.98 94.63 65.67
CA LEU A 21 -70.10 93.53 66.04
C LEU A 21 -69.43 92.85 64.81
N THR A 22 -70.13 92.81 63.67
CA THR A 22 -69.64 92.16 62.43
C THR A 22 -68.47 92.93 61.81
N GLU A 23 -68.52 94.25 61.84
CA GLU A 23 -67.48 95.13 61.29
C GLU A 23 -66.20 95.07 62.14
N LEU A 24 -66.31 94.92 63.47
CA LEU A 24 -65.16 94.72 64.36
C LEU A 24 -64.49 93.36 64.18
N GLN A 25 -65.27 92.30 63.95
CA GLN A 25 -64.74 90.94 63.81
C GLN A 25 -63.96 90.72 62.50
N GLN A 26 -64.20 91.54 61.47
CA GLN A 26 -63.44 91.48 60.20
C GLN A 26 -62.12 92.27 60.27
N ILE A 27 -62.02 93.28 61.14
CA ILE A 27 -60.82 94.10 61.31
C ILE A 27 -59.67 93.29 61.93
N ASP A 28 -59.94 92.32 62.81
CA ASP A 28 -58.90 91.44 63.39
C ASP A 28 -58.18 90.56 62.36
N SER A 29 -58.76 90.38 61.16
CA SER A 29 -58.17 89.56 60.10
C SER A 29 -57.38 90.35 59.05
N LEU A 30 -57.34 91.68 59.17
CA LEU A 30 -56.76 92.56 58.16
C LEU A 30 -55.42 93.14 58.65
N GLN A 31 -54.39 93.06 57.81
CA GLN A 31 -53.07 93.65 58.09
C GLN A 31 -53.11 95.17 57.85
N ASP A 32 -52.30 95.92 58.60
CA ASP A 32 -52.39 97.37 58.83
C ASP A 32 -52.69 98.26 57.60
N GLU A 33 -52.20 97.89 56.41
CA GLU A 33 -52.42 98.65 55.17
C GLU A 33 -53.80 98.39 54.54
N GLU A 34 -54.37 97.21 54.75
CA GLU A 34 -55.72 96.86 54.28
C GLU A 34 -56.81 97.42 55.20
N ILE A 35 -56.50 97.64 56.49
CA ILE A 35 -57.41 98.29 57.44
C ILE A 35 -57.74 99.71 56.97
N ASN A 36 -56.73 100.48 56.56
CA ASN A 36 -56.94 101.86 56.09
C ASN A 36 -57.84 101.91 54.85
N SER A 37 -57.64 101.00 53.88
CA SER A 37 -58.45 100.95 52.67
C SER A 37 -59.86 100.40 52.94
N PHE A 38 -60.00 99.44 53.84
CA PHE A 38 -61.30 98.91 54.29
C PHE A 38 -62.12 99.98 55.01
N ILE A 39 -61.51 100.75 55.94
CA ILE A 39 -62.16 101.89 56.62
C ILE A 39 -62.58 102.98 55.62
N TYR A 40 -61.77 103.24 54.59
CA TYR A 40 -62.11 104.24 53.58
C TYR A 40 -63.34 103.83 52.74
N HIS A 41 -63.59 102.53 52.58
CA HIS A 41 -64.67 102.01 51.73
C HIS A 41 -65.89 101.49 52.50
N THR A 42 -65.81 101.23 53.81
CA THR A 42 -66.96 100.82 54.65
C THR A 42 -68.04 101.89 54.77
N GLY A 43 -67.70 103.17 54.62
CA GLY A 43 -68.70 104.26 54.53
C GLY A 43 -69.66 104.15 53.33
N THR A 44 -69.36 103.32 52.32
CA THR A 44 -70.17 103.16 51.10
C THR A 44 -70.91 101.82 51.00
N GLY A 45 -70.72 100.91 51.96
CA GLY A 45 -71.44 99.62 52.04
C GLY A 45 -70.97 98.51 51.09
N SER A 46 -70.03 98.77 50.17
CA SER A 46 -69.59 97.80 49.12
C SER A 46 -68.16 97.26 49.29
N ALA A 47 -67.47 97.56 50.40
CA ALA A 47 -66.06 97.23 50.61
C ALA A 47 -65.68 95.75 50.37
N SER A 48 -66.57 94.82 50.72
CA SER A 48 -66.31 93.37 50.59
C SER A 48 -66.28 92.85 49.15
N GLN A 49 -67.01 93.47 48.22
CA GLN A 49 -67.06 93.05 46.81
C GLN A 49 -65.80 93.49 46.03
N ILE A 50 -65.30 94.70 46.31
CA ILE A 50 -64.08 95.24 45.69
C ILE A 50 -62.87 94.38 46.08
N LEU A 51 -62.78 93.99 47.36
CA LEU A 51 -61.69 93.15 47.84
C LEU A 51 -61.67 91.78 47.14
N LYS A 52 -62.84 91.13 46.98
CA LYS A 52 -62.95 89.85 46.24
C LYS A 52 -62.57 89.98 44.76
N MET A 53 -62.94 91.09 44.10
CA MET A 53 -62.55 91.30 42.71
C MET A 53 -61.05 91.55 42.57
N LYS A 54 -60.44 92.31 43.49
CA LYS A 54 -58.99 92.49 43.58
C LYS A 54 -58.28 91.14 43.75
N GLN A 55 -58.71 90.31 44.70
CA GLN A 55 -58.16 88.96 44.91
C GLN A 55 -58.31 88.06 43.65
N THR A 56 -59.44 88.13 42.95
CA THR A 56 -59.66 87.36 41.72
C THR A 56 -58.76 87.83 40.57
N LEU A 57 -58.57 89.15 40.44
CA LEU A 57 -57.65 89.73 39.46
C LEU A 57 -56.19 89.37 39.78
N GLU A 58 -55.79 89.40 41.05
CA GLU A 58 -54.47 88.97 41.50
C GLU A 58 -54.24 87.48 41.24
N GLN A 59 -55.24 86.61 41.47
CA GLN A 59 -55.15 85.19 41.14
C GLN A 59 -55.00 84.97 39.63
N LYS A 60 -55.79 85.66 38.80
CA LYS A 60 -55.65 85.58 37.33
C LYS A 60 -54.31 86.13 36.86
N GLN A 61 -53.85 87.24 37.42
CA GLN A 61 -52.53 87.80 37.13
C GLN A 61 -51.45 86.78 37.46
N GLN A 62 -51.49 86.16 38.65
CA GLN A 62 -50.51 85.14 39.05
C GLN A 62 -50.59 83.85 38.21
N GLN A 63 -51.77 83.46 37.72
CA GLN A 63 -51.96 82.33 36.81
C GLN A 63 -51.40 82.61 35.40
N LEU A 64 -51.55 83.85 34.91
CA LEU A 64 -51.01 84.25 33.61
C LEU A 64 -49.51 84.51 33.69
N PHE A 65 -49.06 85.26 34.70
CA PHE A 65 -47.67 85.67 34.88
C PHE A 65 -47.29 85.82 36.36
N LYS A 66 -46.22 85.14 36.76
CA LYS A 66 -45.62 85.33 38.09
C LYS A 66 -44.11 85.39 37.95
N MET A 67 -43.50 86.45 38.47
CA MET A 67 -42.05 86.60 38.44
C MET A 67 -41.39 85.39 39.13
N GLY A 68 -40.53 84.66 38.40
CA GLY A 68 -39.87 83.44 38.87
C GLY A 68 -40.73 82.15 38.90
N GLY A 69 -42.04 82.22 38.57
CA GLY A 69 -42.91 81.05 38.53
C GLY A 69 -42.79 80.28 37.21
N LYS A 70 -42.68 78.95 37.24
CA LYS A 70 -42.54 78.12 36.02
C LYS A 70 -43.87 77.72 35.36
N LYS A 71 -44.95 77.63 36.14
CA LYS A 71 -46.26 77.15 35.71
C LYS A 71 -47.21 78.20 35.08
N PRO A 72 -47.09 79.52 35.33
CA PRO A 72 -47.98 80.49 34.71
C PRO A 72 -47.90 80.44 33.18
N GLU A 73 -49.04 80.62 32.52
CA GLU A 73 -49.20 80.35 31.10
C GLU A 73 -48.22 81.16 30.23
N ILE A 74 -48.05 82.46 30.51
CA ILE A 74 -47.13 83.33 29.76
C ILE A 74 -45.67 82.90 29.95
N ASN A 75 -45.28 82.49 31.17
CA ASN A 75 -43.90 82.05 31.42
C ASN A 75 -43.59 80.71 30.73
N MET A 76 -44.58 79.82 30.63
CA MET A 76 -44.43 78.59 29.86
C MET A 76 -44.25 78.88 28.36
N ILE A 77 -45.05 79.80 27.80
CA ILE A 77 -44.92 80.22 26.40
C ILE A 77 -43.55 80.86 26.15
N LEU A 78 -43.09 81.75 27.04
CA LEU A 78 -41.76 82.37 26.90
C LEU A 78 -40.64 81.33 26.97
N ALA A 79 -40.71 80.36 27.90
CA ALA A 79 -39.73 79.28 27.98
C ALA A 79 -39.77 78.36 26.75
N GLU A 80 -40.94 78.14 26.16
CA GLU A 80 -41.10 77.39 24.92
C GLU A 80 -40.55 78.15 23.71
N MET A 81 -40.79 79.47 23.63
CA MET A 81 -40.18 80.34 22.62
C MET A 81 -38.66 80.31 22.72
N ASP A 82 -38.08 80.46 23.91
CA ASP A 82 -36.62 80.37 24.10
C ASP A 82 -36.07 79.01 23.68
N ARG A 83 -36.77 77.91 24.01
CA ARG A 83 -36.40 76.57 23.54
C ARG A 83 -36.46 76.46 22.01
N ILE A 84 -37.49 77.00 21.37
CA ILE A 84 -37.63 77.00 19.92
C ILE A 84 -36.52 77.84 19.27
N TYR A 85 -36.18 79.02 19.82
CA TYR A 85 -35.08 79.85 19.34
C TYR A 85 -33.73 79.11 19.45
N LEU A 86 -33.44 78.49 20.59
CA LEU A 86 -32.22 77.69 20.77
C LEU A 86 -32.19 76.48 19.83
N SER A 87 -33.33 75.83 19.60
CA SER A 87 -33.46 74.71 18.66
C SER A 87 -33.21 75.17 17.21
N LYS A 88 -33.79 76.30 16.81
CA LYS A 88 -33.57 76.92 15.50
C LYS A 88 -32.10 77.27 15.28
N GLU A 89 -31.43 77.84 16.29
CA GLU A 89 -30.02 78.20 16.17
C GLU A 89 -29.12 76.95 16.05
N LYS A 90 -29.41 75.90 16.83
CA LYS A 90 -28.72 74.60 16.71
C LYS A 90 -28.96 73.95 15.34
N LEU A 91 -30.18 74.03 14.81
CA LEU A 91 -30.50 73.51 13.47
C LEU A 91 -29.78 74.31 12.38
N LYS A 92 -29.68 75.64 12.52
CA LYS A 92 -28.92 76.49 11.61
C LYS A 92 -27.44 76.13 11.62
N GLN A 93 -26.82 75.96 12.79
CA GLN A 93 -25.44 75.50 12.91
C GLN A 93 -25.22 74.12 12.27
N LYS A 94 -26.14 73.17 12.49
CA LYS A 94 -26.08 71.84 11.83
C LYS A 94 -26.22 71.95 10.31
N TYR A 95 -27.06 72.86 9.83
CA TYR A 95 -27.22 73.12 8.40
C TYR A 95 -25.93 73.70 7.79
N ASP A 96 -25.28 74.66 8.45
CA ASP A 96 -24.01 75.22 7.99
C ASP A 96 -22.88 74.18 7.97
N GLN A 97 -22.83 73.31 8.99
CA GLN A 97 -21.92 72.15 9.01
C GLN A 97 -22.22 71.18 7.85
N TYR A 98 -23.50 70.90 7.60
CA TYR A 98 -23.91 70.05 6.49
C TYR A 98 -23.51 70.64 5.13
N GLN A 99 -23.70 71.95 4.92
CA GLN A 99 -23.25 72.64 3.70
C GLN A 99 -21.73 72.56 3.54
N THR A 100 -20.98 72.75 4.62
CA THR A 100 -19.51 72.62 4.61
C THR A 100 -19.08 71.19 4.24
N LEU A 101 -19.78 70.18 4.75
CA LEU A 101 -19.53 68.77 4.41
C LEU A 101 -19.86 68.49 2.94
N ILE A 102 -20.96 69.02 2.39
CA ILE A 102 -21.27 68.87 0.95
C ILE A 102 -20.16 69.48 0.09
N LEU A 103 -19.71 70.69 0.41
CA LEU A 103 -18.62 71.32 -0.35
C LEU A 103 -17.32 70.51 -0.25
N LYS A 104 -17.04 69.94 0.92
CA LYS A 104 -15.87 69.08 1.11
C LYS A 104 -15.98 67.75 0.37
N ILE A 105 -17.17 67.15 0.32
CA ILE A 105 -17.43 65.96 -0.49
C ILE A 105 -17.16 66.29 -1.95
N LYS A 106 -17.73 67.37 -2.46
CA LYS A 106 -17.55 67.78 -3.86
C LYS A 106 -16.08 68.06 -4.19
N SER A 107 -15.34 68.76 -3.33
CA SER A 107 -13.92 69.00 -3.56
C SER A 107 -13.08 67.73 -3.53
N LEU A 108 -13.43 66.77 -2.65
CA LEU A 108 -12.76 65.47 -2.60
C LEU A 108 -13.10 64.60 -3.81
N GLU A 109 -14.33 64.67 -4.33
CA GLU A 109 -14.72 64.01 -5.58
C GLU A 109 -13.92 64.57 -6.76
N GLU A 110 -13.81 65.91 -6.87
CA GLU A 110 -12.99 66.55 -7.90
C GLU A 110 -11.50 66.16 -7.78
N GLU A 111 -10.96 66.07 -6.56
CA GLU A 111 -9.59 65.62 -6.30
C GLU A 111 -9.39 64.13 -6.64
N ILE A 112 -10.39 63.28 -6.39
CA ILE A 112 -10.36 61.86 -6.79
C ILE A 112 -10.32 61.75 -8.30
N ASP A 113 -11.22 62.45 -9.01
CA ASP A 113 -11.27 62.43 -10.47
C ASP A 113 -9.95 62.92 -11.10
N GLU A 114 -9.37 63.99 -10.56
CA GLU A 114 -8.08 64.49 -11.03
C GLU A 114 -6.94 63.49 -10.77
N ASN A 115 -6.91 62.88 -9.59
CA ASN A 115 -5.92 61.86 -9.25
C ASN A 115 -6.07 60.59 -10.11
N GLU A 116 -7.30 60.18 -10.44
CA GLU A 116 -7.56 59.05 -11.34
C GLU A 116 -7.04 59.35 -12.76
N LEU A 117 -7.29 60.55 -13.28
CA LEU A 117 -6.76 60.98 -14.58
C LEU A 117 -5.23 61.03 -14.59
N GLN A 118 -4.60 61.53 -13.52
CA GLN A 118 -3.14 61.52 -13.39
C GLN A 118 -2.60 60.08 -13.31
N MET A 119 -3.24 59.21 -12.54
CA MET A 119 -2.87 57.81 -12.44
C MET A 119 -2.95 57.12 -13.80
N GLU A 120 -4.01 57.32 -14.58
CA GLU A 120 -4.11 56.77 -15.93
C GLU A 120 -3.01 57.27 -16.85
N ARG A 121 -2.70 58.57 -16.80
CA ARG A 121 -1.65 59.17 -17.61
C ARG A 121 -0.29 58.58 -17.27
N ILE A 122 0.02 58.46 -15.98
CA ILE A 122 1.26 57.84 -15.50
C ILE A 122 1.32 56.38 -15.94
N LYS A 123 0.24 55.59 -15.77
CA LYS A 123 0.19 54.19 -16.22
C LYS A 123 0.45 54.04 -17.72
N LYS A 124 -0.17 54.88 -18.56
CA LYS A 124 0.06 54.87 -20.03
C LYS A 124 1.50 55.20 -20.36
N ASN A 125 2.08 56.20 -19.70
CA ASN A 125 3.48 56.58 -19.89
C ASN A 125 4.44 55.47 -19.45
N THR A 126 4.20 54.84 -18.30
CA THR A 126 5.01 53.72 -17.81
C THR A 126 4.97 52.56 -18.81
N LEU A 127 3.78 52.17 -19.28
CA LEU A 127 3.64 51.08 -20.25
C LEU A 127 4.29 51.40 -21.59
N TRP A 128 4.28 52.67 -22.02
CA TRP A 128 5.03 53.11 -23.19
C TRP A 128 6.54 53.06 -22.97
N LEU A 129 7.04 53.54 -21.83
CA LEU A 129 8.46 53.48 -21.48
C LEU A 129 8.96 52.04 -21.37
N GLU A 130 8.18 51.12 -20.79
CA GLU A 130 8.50 49.69 -20.76
C GLU A 130 8.67 49.10 -22.17
N LYS A 131 7.77 49.44 -23.10
CA LYS A 131 7.89 49.02 -24.51
C LYS A 131 9.16 49.60 -25.16
N VAL A 132 9.50 50.85 -24.86
CA VAL A 132 10.72 51.50 -25.36
C VAL A 132 11.96 50.78 -24.81
N VAL A 133 12.00 50.47 -23.51
CA VAL A 133 13.11 49.74 -22.87
C VAL A 133 13.25 48.34 -23.45
N GLN A 134 12.15 47.59 -23.60
CA GLN A 134 12.16 46.27 -24.25
C GLN A 134 12.71 46.32 -25.67
N SER A 135 12.48 47.43 -26.37
CA SER A 135 12.93 47.62 -27.76
C SER A 135 14.30 48.29 -27.86
N TYR A 136 14.91 48.69 -26.74
CA TYR A 136 16.15 49.48 -26.73
C TYR A 136 17.32 48.72 -27.34
N ASP A 137 17.51 47.45 -26.95
CA ASP A 137 18.57 46.61 -27.52
C ASP A 137 18.37 46.39 -29.03
N THR A 138 17.11 46.28 -29.47
CA THR A 138 16.79 46.18 -30.90
C THR A 138 17.12 47.47 -31.64
N TYR A 139 16.84 48.63 -31.04
CA TYR A 139 17.20 49.93 -31.58
C TYR A 139 18.72 50.13 -31.66
N ILE A 140 19.46 49.79 -30.61
CA ILE A 140 20.94 49.83 -30.59
C ILE A 140 21.48 48.94 -31.72
N ARG A 141 20.96 47.72 -31.84
CA ARG A 141 21.35 46.79 -32.89
C ARG A 141 21.02 47.32 -34.29
N LEU A 142 19.86 47.93 -34.47
CA LEU A 142 19.47 48.54 -35.74
C LEU A 142 20.41 49.70 -36.11
N ASN A 143 20.75 50.57 -35.16
CA ASN A 143 21.72 51.65 -35.40
C ASN A 143 23.10 51.11 -35.77
N LEU A 144 23.60 50.10 -35.03
CA LEU A 144 24.89 49.48 -35.33
C LEU A 144 24.88 48.83 -36.72
N LEU A 145 23.81 48.12 -37.07
CA LEU A 145 23.64 47.54 -38.41
C LEU A 145 23.54 48.61 -39.50
N GLN A 146 22.88 49.74 -39.22
CA GLN A 146 22.82 50.87 -40.17
C GLN A 146 24.17 51.55 -40.35
N GLU A 147 24.97 51.69 -39.29
CA GLU A 147 26.35 52.18 -39.40
C GLU A 147 27.21 51.21 -40.22
N GLN A 148 27.14 49.92 -39.92
CA GLN A 148 27.82 48.88 -40.71
C GLN A 148 27.38 48.91 -42.17
N LEU A 149 26.09 49.13 -42.44
CA LEU A 149 25.56 49.20 -43.80
C LEU A 149 26.11 50.41 -44.58
N LYS A 150 26.41 51.53 -43.90
CA LYS A 150 27.03 52.71 -44.54
C LYS A 150 28.47 52.44 -44.99
N GLU A 151 29.17 51.47 -44.40
CA GLU A 151 30.50 51.07 -44.85
C GLU A 151 30.47 50.37 -46.22
N TYR A 152 29.30 49.87 -46.64
CA TYR A 152 29.12 49.24 -47.93
C TYR A 152 28.64 50.24 -49.00
N PRO A 153 29.12 50.12 -50.25
CA PRO A 153 28.65 50.95 -51.37
C PRO A 153 27.18 50.69 -51.68
N ASN A 154 26.41 51.75 -51.95
CA ASN A 154 24.98 51.71 -52.29
C ASN A 154 24.78 52.18 -53.75
N PRO A 155 24.21 51.36 -54.66
CA PRO A 155 23.58 50.06 -54.43
C PRO A 155 24.57 48.92 -54.23
N PHE A 156 24.34 48.12 -53.18
CA PHE A 156 25.06 46.87 -52.95
C PHE A 156 24.48 45.80 -53.88
N LEU A 157 25.09 45.67 -55.06
CA LEU A 157 24.74 44.63 -56.03
C LEU A 157 25.56 43.37 -55.72
N PHE A 158 25.01 42.49 -54.87
CA PHE A 158 25.61 41.17 -54.67
C PHE A 158 25.37 40.33 -55.94
N PRO A 159 26.41 39.76 -56.56
CA PRO A 159 26.25 38.95 -57.76
C PRO A 159 25.42 37.70 -57.47
N GLU A 160 24.60 37.29 -58.46
CA GLU A 160 23.88 36.03 -58.42
C GLU A 160 24.89 34.88 -58.24
N ASP A 161 24.66 34.04 -57.23
CA ASP A 161 25.53 32.94 -56.79
C ASP A 161 26.98 33.37 -56.44
N GLY A 162 27.13 34.54 -55.81
CA GLY A 162 28.43 35.14 -55.49
C GLY A 162 29.39 34.25 -54.68
N MET A 163 28.88 33.43 -53.75
CA MET A 163 29.71 32.50 -52.97
C MET A 163 30.30 31.39 -53.84
N SER A 164 29.49 30.82 -54.74
CA SER A 164 29.94 29.79 -55.68
C SER A 164 31.00 30.35 -56.63
N ARG A 165 30.76 31.56 -57.15
CA ARG A 165 31.73 32.27 -58.03
C ARG A 165 33.04 32.59 -57.31
N LEU A 166 32.99 33.05 -56.07
CA LEU A 166 34.19 33.32 -55.27
C LEU A 166 34.99 32.03 -55.08
N LYS A 167 34.34 30.94 -54.68
CA LYS A 167 34.99 29.65 -54.50
C LYS A 167 35.67 29.15 -55.78
N THR A 168 34.98 29.23 -56.92
CA THR A 168 35.57 28.85 -58.22
C THR A 168 36.75 29.73 -58.59
N LEU A 169 36.72 31.03 -58.25
CA LEU A 169 37.85 31.93 -58.50
C LEU A 169 39.03 31.64 -57.58
N GLU A 170 38.78 31.33 -56.29
CA GLU A 170 39.82 30.93 -55.35
C GLU A 170 40.50 29.62 -55.78
N GLU A 171 39.72 28.62 -56.20
CA GLU A 171 40.23 27.37 -56.76
C GLU A 171 41.10 27.64 -58.01
N LYS A 172 40.62 28.45 -58.95
CA LYS A 172 41.41 28.84 -60.14
C LYS A 172 42.68 29.60 -59.80
N CYS A 173 42.64 30.49 -58.80
CA CYS A 173 43.83 31.20 -58.35
C CYS A 173 44.87 30.25 -57.77
N LEU A 174 44.45 29.28 -56.94
CA LEU A 174 45.32 28.24 -56.41
C LEU A 174 45.93 27.39 -57.52
N ASP A 175 45.12 26.93 -58.48
CA ASP A 175 45.60 26.14 -59.61
C ASP A 175 46.66 26.89 -60.44
N LEU A 176 46.40 28.18 -60.73
CA LEU A 176 47.34 29.03 -61.46
C LEU A 176 48.62 29.32 -60.67
N GLU A 177 48.54 29.41 -59.34
CA GLU A 177 49.69 29.64 -58.48
C GLU A 177 50.61 28.41 -58.46
N VAL A 178 50.04 27.21 -58.39
CA VAL A 178 50.75 25.94 -58.54
C VAL A 178 51.37 25.81 -59.93
N GLU A 179 50.62 26.15 -60.99
CA GLU A 179 51.14 26.12 -62.36
C GLU A 179 52.32 27.08 -62.53
N LYS A 180 52.21 28.30 -62.00
CA LYS A 180 53.29 29.28 -62.01
C LYS A 180 54.54 28.77 -61.28
N GLU A 181 54.38 28.17 -60.10
CA GLU A 181 55.49 27.62 -59.33
C GLU A 181 56.18 26.48 -60.08
N ASN A 182 55.41 25.57 -60.68
CA ASN A 182 55.93 24.48 -61.50
C ASN A 182 56.72 24.99 -62.71
N VAL A 183 56.21 26.00 -63.42
CA VAL A 183 56.91 26.61 -64.55
C VAL A 183 58.20 27.29 -64.10
N LEU A 184 58.18 27.97 -62.95
CA LEU A 184 59.37 28.63 -62.40
C LEU A 184 60.45 27.60 -62.01
N ASN A 185 60.05 26.51 -61.35
CA ASN A 185 60.96 25.42 -61.00
C ASN A 185 61.55 24.76 -62.24
N ARG A 186 60.73 24.50 -63.26
CA ARG A 186 61.23 23.93 -64.51
C ARG A 186 62.20 24.85 -65.23
N LYS A 187 61.96 26.16 -65.21
CA LYS A 187 62.90 27.15 -65.75
C LYS A 187 64.26 27.05 -65.06
N VAL A 188 64.29 27.01 -63.73
CA VAL A 188 65.54 26.90 -62.95
C VAL A 188 66.26 25.58 -63.23
N GLU A 189 65.55 24.46 -63.37
CA GLU A 189 66.15 23.19 -63.75
C GLU A 189 66.81 23.25 -65.13
N VAL A 190 66.10 23.79 -66.14
CA VAL A 190 66.63 23.90 -67.50
C VAL A 190 67.84 24.84 -67.56
N GLU A 191 67.83 25.94 -66.80
CA GLU A 191 68.99 26.82 -66.68
C GLU A 191 70.20 26.09 -66.09
N LYS A 192 70.02 25.25 -65.05
CA LYS A 192 71.09 24.41 -64.51
C LYS A 192 71.56 23.33 -65.48
N GLU A 193 70.65 22.69 -66.20
CA GLU A 193 70.99 21.68 -67.22
C GLU A 193 71.86 22.29 -68.34
N LEU A 194 71.58 23.54 -68.73
CA LEU A 194 72.35 24.27 -69.74
C LEU A 194 73.75 24.67 -69.23
N GLU A 195 73.92 24.99 -67.95
CA GLU A 195 75.23 25.29 -67.36
C GLU A 195 76.16 24.06 -67.30
N ILE A 196 75.60 22.84 -67.25
CA ILE A 196 76.37 21.58 -67.13
C ILE A 196 76.85 21.05 -68.50
N PHE A 197 76.34 21.57 -69.61
CA PHE A 197 76.72 21.12 -70.95
C PHE A 197 78.11 21.65 -71.35
N TYR A 198 79.16 20.93 -70.92
CA TYR A 198 80.51 21.03 -71.48
C TYR A 198 80.74 19.87 -72.46
N GLU A 199 81.20 20.16 -73.68
CA GLU A 199 81.64 19.13 -74.62
C GLU A 199 82.81 18.35 -74.01
N ASN A 200 82.56 17.11 -73.56
CA ASN A 200 83.58 16.26 -72.93
C ASN A 200 84.15 15.28 -73.99
N PRO A 201 85.42 15.47 -74.43
CA PRO A 201 86.05 14.64 -75.46
C PRO A 201 86.09 13.13 -75.13
N PHE A 202 86.09 12.77 -73.84
CA PHE A 202 86.10 11.38 -73.39
C PHE A 202 84.85 10.60 -73.80
N LEU A 203 83.67 11.26 -73.81
CA LEU A 203 82.41 10.65 -74.20
C LEU A 203 82.35 10.38 -75.70
N GLU A 204 82.95 11.27 -76.51
CA GLU A 204 83.04 11.11 -77.96
C GLU A 204 83.94 9.91 -78.33
N GLU A 205 85.11 9.80 -77.69
CA GLU A 205 86.09 8.75 -77.99
C GLU A 205 85.65 7.35 -77.52
N ASN A 206 84.82 7.26 -76.46
CA ASN A 206 84.37 5.98 -75.88
C ASN A 206 82.90 5.63 -76.16
N LYS A 207 82.25 6.38 -77.05
CA LYS A 207 80.83 6.25 -77.38
C LYS A 207 80.38 4.80 -77.63
N ASP A 208 81.13 4.05 -78.45
CA ASP A 208 80.75 2.68 -78.82
C ASP A 208 80.84 1.69 -77.65
N LYS A 209 81.85 1.85 -76.78
CA LYS A 209 81.98 1.01 -75.57
C LYS A 209 80.89 1.32 -74.56
N ILE A 210 80.57 2.60 -74.38
CA ILE A 210 79.49 3.05 -73.49
C ILE A 210 78.14 2.53 -74.02
N GLN A 211 77.89 2.61 -75.33
CA GLN A 211 76.67 2.09 -75.95
C GLN A 211 76.58 0.56 -75.82
N HIS A 212 77.70 -0.16 -75.97
CA HIS A 212 77.76 -1.60 -75.76
C HIS A 212 77.42 -1.98 -74.32
N PHE A 213 78.03 -1.32 -73.33
CA PHE A 213 77.71 -1.57 -71.91
C PHE A 213 76.28 -1.17 -71.56
N LYS A 214 75.75 -0.08 -72.12
CA LYS A 214 74.34 0.31 -71.97
C LYS A 214 73.39 -0.77 -72.49
N ASN A 215 73.72 -1.38 -73.63
CA ASN A 215 72.92 -2.47 -74.20
C ASN A 215 73.00 -3.77 -73.38
N GLN A 216 74.13 -4.03 -72.73
CA GLN A 216 74.28 -5.19 -71.83
C GLN A 216 73.76 -4.93 -70.41
N LEU A 217 73.64 -3.67 -69.98
CA LEU A 217 73.20 -3.29 -68.64
C LEU A 217 71.83 -3.88 -68.33
N ASN A 218 70.89 -3.82 -69.29
CA ASN A 218 69.55 -4.36 -69.10
C ASN A 218 69.58 -5.88 -68.85
N LYS A 219 70.36 -6.65 -69.65
CA LYS A 219 70.50 -8.10 -69.46
C LYS A 219 71.19 -8.46 -68.15
N TYR A 220 72.22 -7.70 -67.77
CA TYR A 220 72.91 -7.91 -66.49
C TYR A 220 71.99 -7.62 -65.30
N GLN A 221 71.24 -6.51 -65.34
CA GLN A 221 70.28 -6.15 -64.30
C GLN A 221 69.12 -7.16 -64.23
N GLU A 222 68.65 -7.67 -65.36
CA GLU A 222 67.63 -8.72 -65.43
C GLU A 222 68.14 -10.02 -64.80
N ASN A 223 69.31 -10.51 -65.20
CA ASN A 223 69.93 -11.71 -64.62
C ASN A 223 70.25 -11.53 -63.13
N GLN A 224 70.66 -10.34 -62.69
CA GLN A 224 70.92 -10.05 -61.28
C GLN A 224 69.63 -10.08 -60.45
N ARG A 225 68.53 -9.53 -60.98
CA ARG A 225 67.21 -9.62 -60.34
C ARG A 225 66.70 -11.06 -60.31
N GLU A 226 66.88 -11.80 -61.39
CA GLU A 226 66.48 -13.21 -61.48
C GLU A 226 67.27 -14.07 -60.47
N TYR A 227 68.59 -13.89 -60.38
CA TYR A 227 69.41 -14.56 -59.37
C TYR A 227 68.98 -14.22 -57.94
N GLN A 228 68.73 -12.93 -57.64
CA GLN A 228 68.25 -12.51 -56.32
C GLN A 228 66.88 -13.12 -56.00
N SER A 229 65.95 -13.14 -56.97
CA SER A 229 64.63 -13.75 -56.82
C SER A 229 64.73 -15.26 -56.56
N LEU A 230 65.54 -15.99 -57.34
CA LEU A 230 65.72 -17.44 -57.17
C LEU A 230 66.42 -17.78 -55.85
N SER A 231 67.39 -16.97 -55.42
CA SER A 231 68.07 -17.15 -54.13
C SER A 231 67.11 -16.93 -52.95
N GLN A 232 66.28 -15.89 -53.01
CA GLN A 232 65.25 -15.64 -51.99
C GLN A 232 64.18 -16.73 -51.98
N GLU A 233 63.75 -17.20 -53.16
CA GLU A 233 62.79 -18.31 -53.26
C GLU A 233 63.35 -19.59 -52.63
N LYS A 234 64.63 -19.90 -52.86
CA LYS A 234 65.30 -21.04 -52.25
C LYS A 234 65.36 -20.92 -50.72
N GLU A 235 65.79 -19.78 -50.20
CA GLU A 235 65.92 -19.55 -48.76
C GLU A 235 64.56 -19.64 -48.05
N SER A 236 63.52 -19.03 -48.64
CA SER A 236 62.16 -19.13 -48.14
C SER A 236 61.62 -20.56 -48.17
N LEU A 237 61.86 -21.31 -49.24
CA LEU A 237 61.47 -22.73 -49.31
C LEU A 237 62.19 -23.57 -48.26
N HIS A 238 63.47 -23.31 -48.02
CA HIS A 238 64.25 -24.02 -47.01
C HIS A 238 63.71 -23.78 -45.59
N GLU A 239 63.38 -22.52 -45.27
CA GLU A 239 62.78 -22.14 -43.99
C GLU A 239 61.39 -22.78 -43.81
N GLN A 240 60.54 -22.71 -44.85
CA GLN A 240 59.22 -23.34 -44.84
C GLN A 240 59.28 -24.85 -44.62
N ILE A 241 60.24 -25.56 -45.24
CA ILE A 241 60.44 -27.00 -45.03
C ILE A 241 60.83 -27.27 -43.57
N ASN A 242 61.78 -26.52 -43.03
CA ASN A 242 62.27 -26.71 -41.65
C ASN A 242 61.18 -26.44 -40.61
N ASP A 243 60.37 -25.39 -40.80
CA ASP A 243 59.28 -25.07 -39.87
C ASP A 243 58.15 -26.10 -39.92
N MET A 244 57.82 -26.61 -41.11
CA MET A 244 56.84 -27.68 -41.25
C MET A 244 57.32 -29.00 -40.63
N LEU A 245 58.62 -29.30 -40.73
CA LEU A 245 59.24 -30.44 -40.05
C LEU A 245 59.18 -30.29 -38.52
N LYS A 246 59.43 -29.09 -37.98
CA LYS A 246 59.24 -28.82 -36.53
C LYS A 246 57.79 -29.04 -36.10
N GLN A 247 56.80 -28.65 -36.91
CA GLN A 247 55.38 -28.84 -36.60
C GLN A 247 54.97 -30.32 -36.58
N LEU A 248 55.58 -31.17 -37.40
CA LEU A 248 55.36 -32.62 -37.41
C LEU A 248 55.97 -33.32 -36.17
N GLY A 249 56.97 -32.71 -35.54
CA GLY A 249 57.60 -33.19 -34.31
C GLY A 249 59.05 -33.68 -34.52
N PRO A 250 59.81 -33.88 -33.41
CA PRO A 250 61.26 -34.17 -33.46
C PRO A 250 61.60 -35.52 -34.12
N THR A 251 60.60 -36.37 -34.30
CA THR A 251 60.72 -37.72 -34.86
C THR A 251 60.69 -37.74 -36.40
N PHE A 252 60.40 -36.61 -37.07
CA PHE A 252 60.32 -36.48 -38.52
C PHE A 252 61.53 -35.73 -39.09
N SER A 253 62.47 -36.46 -39.72
CA SER A 253 63.58 -35.87 -40.50
C SER A 253 63.24 -35.82 -42.00
N LYS A 254 64.01 -35.04 -42.77
CA LYS A 254 63.90 -34.95 -44.25
C LYS A 254 64.00 -36.34 -44.90
N GLU A 255 64.84 -37.23 -44.38
CA GLU A 255 64.98 -38.60 -44.89
C GLU A 255 63.77 -39.49 -44.51
N LYS A 256 63.28 -39.39 -43.26
CA LYS A 256 62.14 -40.18 -42.80
C LYS A 256 60.85 -39.82 -43.54
N VAL A 257 60.63 -38.52 -43.80
CA VAL A 257 59.49 -38.04 -44.61
C VAL A 257 59.56 -38.60 -46.03
N GLN A 258 60.73 -38.65 -46.67
CA GLN A 258 60.88 -39.22 -48.01
C GLN A 258 60.54 -40.72 -48.08
N LEU A 259 60.88 -41.50 -47.04
CA LEU A 259 60.63 -42.94 -46.97
C LEU A 259 59.15 -43.33 -46.77
N ILE A 260 58.30 -42.44 -46.26
CA ILE A 260 56.87 -42.74 -46.03
C ILE A 260 56.10 -42.73 -47.36
N GLU A 261 55.80 -43.89 -47.91
CA GLU A 261 54.93 -44.01 -49.08
C GLU A 261 53.47 -44.23 -48.65
N PHE A 262 52.57 -43.36 -49.11
CA PHE A 262 51.13 -43.54 -48.93
C PHE A 262 50.53 -44.06 -50.23
N SER A 263 49.93 -45.25 -50.19
CA SER A 263 49.13 -45.75 -51.31
C SER A 263 47.72 -45.15 -51.30
N ILE A 264 47.02 -45.28 -52.43
CA ILE A 264 45.59 -44.91 -52.51
C ILE A 264 44.75 -45.79 -51.57
N GLN A 265 45.17 -47.04 -51.35
CA GLN A 265 44.50 -48.00 -50.46
C GLN A 265 44.61 -47.58 -48.99
N ASP A 266 45.75 -47.01 -48.59
CA ASP A 266 45.97 -46.48 -47.23
C ASP A 266 45.09 -45.28 -46.92
N LYS A 267 44.96 -44.37 -47.89
CA LYS A 267 44.06 -43.22 -47.79
C LYS A 267 42.60 -43.66 -47.65
N GLN A 268 42.19 -44.67 -48.41
CA GLN A 268 40.84 -45.25 -48.32
C GLN A 268 40.61 -45.93 -46.96
N PHE A 269 41.56 -46.73 -46.49
CA PHE A 269 41.50 -47.40 -45.19
C PHE A 269 41.34 -46.37 -44.06
N LEU A 270 42.19 -45.33 -44.02
CA LEU A 270 42.11 -44.29 -43.02
C LEU A 270 40.78 -43.53 -43.07
N GLN A 271 40.28 -43.22 -44.26
CA GLN A 271 39.01 -42.50 -44.43
C GLN A 271 37.82 -43.31 -43.96
N GLU A 272 37.76 -44.58 -44.35
CA GLU A 272 36.67 -45.47 -43.95
C GLU A 272 36.68 -45.74 -42.44
N TYR A 273 37.83 -46.11 -41.86
CA TYR A 273 37.92 -46.42 -40.44
C TYR A 273 37.76 -45.18 -39.54
N SER A 274 38.27 -44.01 -39.95
CA SER A 274 38.04 -42.77 -39.20
C SER A 274 36.55 -42.40 -39.16
N LEU A 275 35.84 -42.50 -40.29
CA LEU A 275 34.41 -42.26 -40.36
C LEU A 275 33.63 -43.30 -39.54
N GLN A 276 34.02 -44.57 -39.59
CA GLN A 276 33.40 -45.63 -38.79
C GLN A 276 33.62 -45.41 -37.29
N ILE A 277 34.83 -45.05 -36.85
CA ILE A 277 35.14 -44.75 -35.44
C ILE A 277 34.35 -43.52 -34.98
N GLN A 278 34.34 -42.43 -35.74
CA GLN A 278 33.62 -41.21 -35.38
C GLN A 278 32.10 -41.43 -35.34
N SER A 279 31.53 -42.12 -36.32
CA SER A 279 30.09 -42.43 -36.35
C SER A 279 29.69 -43.32 -35.18
N LYS A 280 30.45 -44.39 -34.90
CA LYS A 280 30.19 -45.28 -33.76
C LYS A 280 30.39 -44.60 -32.41
N GLN A 281 31.35 -43.68 -32.28
CA GLN A 281 31.51 -42.86 -31.07
C GLN A 281 30.30 -41.95 -30.85
N ARG A 282 29.80 -41.27 -31.90
CA ARG A 282 28.60 -40.44 -31.80
C ARG A 282 27.35 -41.27 -31.47
N GLU A 283 27.19 -42.43 -32.10
CA GLU A 283 26.10 -43.37 -31.79
C GLU A 283 26.17 -43.81 -30.33
N LEU A 284 27.35 -44.19 -29.84
CA LEU A 284 27.54 -44.62 -28.44
C LEU A 284 27.20 -43.50 -27.45
N GLU A 285 27.66 -42.27 -27.72
CA GLU A 285 27.36 -41.12 -26.87
C GLU A 285 25.85 -40.82 -26.84
N SER A 286 25.19 -40.86 -28.00
CA SER A 286 23.74 -40.67 -28.08
C SER A 286 22.96 -41.75 -27.30
N VAL A 287 23.43 -43.00 -27.31
CA VAL A 287 22.82 -44.11 -26.55
C VAL A 287 23.07 -43.95 -25.05
N LYS A 288 24.27 -43.51 -24.64
CA LYS A 288 24.57 -43.22 -23.23
C LYS A 288 23.67 -42.12 -22.68
N GLN A 289 23.52 -41.02 -23.41
CA GLN A 289 22.62 -39.92 -23.02
C GLN A 289 21.17 -40.41 -22.88
N ARG A 290 20.67 -41.19 -23.85
CA ARG A 290 19.32 -41.78 -23.79
C ARG A 290 19.12 -42.72 -22.60
N ILE A 291 20.16 -43.44 -22.16
CA ILE A 291 20.11 -44.28 -20.97
C ILE A 291 19.99 -43.40 -19.73
N GLU A 292 20.82 -42.37 -19.61
CA GLU A 292 20.82 -41.44 -18.48
C GLU A 292 19.45 -40.74 -18.32
N ASP A 293 18.89 -40.20 -19.40
CA ASP A 293 17.56 -39.57 -19.40
C ASP A 293 16.47 -40.53 -18.89
N LYS A 294 16.53 -41.80 -19.30
CA LYS A 294 15.57 -42.83 -18.93
C LYS A 294 15.77 -43.31 -17.49
N GLU A 295 17.00 -43.35 -16.99
CA GLU A 295 17.31 -43.64 -15.58
C GLU A 295 16.80 -42.52 -14.66
N LEU A 296 17.02 -41.26 -15.02
CA LEU A 296 16.46 -40.10 -14.29
C LEU A 296 14.93 -40.12 -14.28
N ARG A 297 14.30 -40.39 -15.42
CA ARG A 297 12.83 -40.50 -15.49
C ARG A 297 12.31 -41.63 -14.62
N LYS A 298 13.00 -42.79 -14.58
CA LYS A 298 12.62 -43.91 -13.72
C LYS A 298 12.65 -43.51 -12.23
N ILE A 299 13.69 -42.82 -11.78
CA ILE A 299 13.80 -42.34 -10.38
C ILE A 299 12.62 -41.41 -10.05
N HIS A 300 12.34 -40.42 -10.90
CA HIS A 300 11.20 -39.52 -10.70
C HIS A 300 9.84 -40.23 -10.62
N LEU A 301 9.63 -41.27 -11.43
CA LEU A 301 8.41 -42.08 -11.36
C LEU A 301 8.36 -42.90 -10.07
N GLU A 302 9.50 -43.40 -9.56
CA GLU A 302 9.57 -44.14 -8.29
C GLU A 302 9.20 -43.25 -7.10
N ASP A 303 9.69 -42.01 -7.07
CA ASP A 303 9.33 -41.02 -6.05
C ASP A 303 7.84 -40.64 -6.11
N SER A 304 7.31 -40.46 -7.33
CA SER A 304 5.89 -40.17 -7.54
C SER A 304 4.99 -41.33 -7.11
N ILE A 305 5.42 -42.58 -7.36
CA ILE A 305 4.71 -43.78 -6.87
C ILE A 305 4.71 -43.81 -5.35
N TYR A 306 5.83 -43.49 -4.70
CA TYR A 306 5.96 -43.53 -3.25
C TYR A 306 4.98 -42.55 -2.58
N SER A 307 4.99 -41.29 -3.01
CA SER A 307 4.11 -40.25 -2.47
C SER A 307 2.64 -40.56 -2.73
N LEU A 308 2.26 -40.98 -3.94
CA LEU A 308 0.87 -41.33 -4.28
C LEU A 308 0.37 -42.53 -3.46
N LYS A 309 1.20 -43.56 -3.22
CA LYS A 309 0.82 -44.70 -2.37
C LYS A 309 0.53 -44.31 -0.94
N GLU A 310 1.31 -43.38 -0.38
CA GLU A 310 1.11 -42.86 0.98
C GLU A 310 -0.25 -42.15 1.09
N HIS A 311 -0.61 -41.33 0.09
CA HIS A 311 -1.90 -40.64 0.04
C HIS A 311 -3.09 -41.60 -0.16
N VAL A 312 -2.96 -42.63 -1.00
CA VAL A 312 -3.99 -43.66 -1.17
C VAL A 312 -4.21 -44.45 0.13
N PHE A 313 -3.15 -44.72 0.90
CA PHE A 313 -3.25 -45.43 2.17
C PHE A 313 -3.93 -44.61 3.28
N SER A 314 -3.68 -43.30 3.35
CA SER A 314 -4.34 -42.42 4.32
C SER A 314 -5.84 -42.25 4.01
N GLU A 315 -6.22 -42.12 2.73
CA GLU A 315 -7.61 -42.03 2.30
C GLU A 315 -8.41 -43.33 2.57
N GLN A 316 -7.78 -44.51 2.49
CA GLN A 316 -8.44 -45.78 2.87
C GLN A 316 -8.76 -45.90 4.37
N LYS A 317 -7.96 -45.29 5.25
CA LYS A 317 -8.31 -45.20 6.68
C LYS A 317 -9.52 -44.30 6.91
N ALA A 318 -9.68 -43.29 6.07
CA ALA A 318 -10.78 -42.35 6.08
C ALA A 318 -12.13 -42.99 5.68
N ASP A 319 -12.14 -43.91 4.71
CA ASP A 319 -13.35 -44.66 4.34
C ASP A 319 -13.89 -45.51 5.50
N LYS A 320 -13.00 -46.16 6.27
CA LYS A 320 -13.41 -46.91 7.47
C LYS A 320 -13.97 -46.01 8.58
N LEU A 321 -13.51 -44.76 8.67
CA LEU A 321 -14.02 -43.78 9.63
C LEU A 321 -15.47 -43.36 9.29
N GLU A 322 -15.79 -43.26 8.00
CA GLU A 322 -17.14 -42.94 7.53
C GLU A 322 -18.16 -44.03 7.88
N GLU A 323 -17.77 -45.30 7.80
CA GLU A 323 -18.61 -46.45 8.15
C GLU A 323 -18.90 -46.54 9.65
N ILE A 324 -17.90 -46.23 10.49
CA ILE A 324 -17.98 -46.42 11.95
C ILE A 324 -18.61 -45.20 12.66
N TYR A 325 -18.50 -43.98 12.10
CA TYR A 325 -18.99 -42.75 12.73
C TYR A 325 -20.47 -42.77 13.14
N PRO A 326 -21.43 -43.25 12.31
CA PRO A 326 -22.84 -43.32 12.72
C PRO A 326 -23.04 -44.16 13.99
N VAL A 327 -22.33 -45.27 14.13
CA VAL A 327 -22.40 -46.17 15.28
C VAL A 327 -21.87 -45.48 16.54
N ILE A 328 -20.73 -44.79 16.43
CA ILE A 328 -20.14 -44.03 17.55
C ILE A 328 -21.09 -42.91 17.99
N ARG A 329 -21.69 -42.19 17.04
CA ARG A 329 -22.61 -41.08 17.33
C ARG A 329 -23.88 -41.54 18.03
N THR A 330 -24.47 -42.66 17.60
CA THR A 330 -25.64 -43.23 18.26
C THR A 330 -25.32 -43.65 19.69
N ASN A 331 -24.19 -44.35 19.90
CA ASN A 331 -23.75 -44.75 21.24
C ASN A 331 -23.50 -43.55 22.18
N TRP A 332 -22.97 -42.44 21.66
CA TRP A 332 -22.79 -41.21 22.45
C TRP A 332 -24.12 -40.58 22.86
N ASN A 333 -25.09 -40.51 21.93
CA ASN A 333 -26.42 -39.97 22.24
C ASN A 333 -27.13 -40.84 23.30
N ASP A 334 -27.03 -42.17 23.16
CA ASP A 334 -27.60 -43.12 24.12
C ASP A 334 -26.90 -43.01 25.48
N LEU A 335 -25.57 -42.86 25.51
CA LEU A 335 -24.81 -42.65 26.74
C LEU A 335 -25.26 -41.38 27.45
N LYS A 336 -25.37 -40.27 26.72
CA LYS A 336 -25.79 -38.96 27.24
C LYS A 336 -27.21 -39.00 27.81
N GLU A 337 -28.14 -39.66 27.13
CA GLU A 337 -29.52 -39.83 27.60
C GLU A 337 -29.56 -40.66 28.90
N LYS A 338 -28.78 -41.75 28.96
CA LYS A 338 -28.70 -42.60 30.15
C LYS A 338 -28.03 -41.88 31.32
N GLU A 339 -26.95 -41.14 31.10
CA GLU A 339 -26.33 -40.32 32.15
C GLU A 339 -27.29 -39.25 32.68
N TRP A 340 -28.06 -38.61 31.80
CA TRP A 340 -29.08 -37.64 32.21
C TRP A 340 -30.20 -38.29 33.04
N GLN A 341 -30.73 -39.44 32.61
CA GLN A 341 -31.72 -40.22 33.37
C GLN A 341 -31.17 -40.63 34.75
N LYS A 342 -29.89 -41.00 34.82
CA LYS A 342 -29.21 -41.34 36.08
C LYS A 342 -29.23 -40.16 37.04
N THR A 343 -28.82 -38.98 36.54
CA THR A 343 -28.77 -37.76 37.35
C THR A 343 -30.16 -37.37 37.86
N GLN A 344 -31.21 -37.50 37.04
CA GLN A 344 -32.59 -37.22 37.47
C GLN A 344 -33.04 -38.17 38.60
N LEU A 345 -32.77 -39.47 38.47
CA LEU A 345 -33.10 -40.45 39.50
C LEU A 345 -32.27 -40.25 40.78
N GLU A 346 -30.98 -39.90 40.68
CA GLU A 346 -30.14 -39.54 41.81
C GLU A 346 -30.66 -38.30 42.55
N GLN A 347 -31.11 -37.27 41.81
CA GLN A 347 -31.73 -36.08 42.41
C GLN A 347 -33.02 -36.44 43.15
N GLN A 348 -33.89 -37.23 42.53
CA GLN A 348 -35.14 -37.69 43.16
C GLN A 348 -34.86 -38.53 44.41
N ARG A 349 -33.87 -39.42 44.35
CA ARG A 349 -33.38 -40.22 45.49
C ARG A 349 -32.90 -39.32 46.62
N ASN A 350 -32.07 -38.33 46.33
CA ASN A 350 -31.54 -37.39 47.33
C ASN A 350 -32.66 -36.60 48.01
N VAL A 351 -33.70 -36.20 47.26
CA VAL A 351 -34.90 -35.55 47.83
C VAL A 351 -35.64 -36.49 48.79
N TYR A 352 -35.85 -37.76 48.39
CA TYR A 352 -36.49 -38.74 49.27
C TYR A 352 -35.65 -39.06 50.51
N GLN A 353 -34.33 -39.11 50.37
CA GLN A 353 -33.40 -39.32 51.48
C GLN A 353 -33.50 -38.16 52.50
N HIS A 354 -33.47 -36.92 52.04
CA HIS A 354 -33.64 -35.75 52.91
C HIS A 354 -35.01 -35.71 53.62
N GLN A 355 -36.09 -36.10 52.93
CA GLN A 355 -37.43 -36.21 53.52
C GLN A 355 -37.51 -37.35 54.54
N GLN A 356 -36.80 -38.45 54.30
CA GLN A 356 -36.73 -39.58 55.21
C GLN A 356 -35.94 -39.24 56.47
N ASP A 357 -34.81 -38.55 56.36
CA ASP A 357 -34.01 -38.12 57.52
C ASP A 357 -34.84 -37.25 58.49
N HIS A 358 -35.69 -36.37 57.94
CA HIS A 358 -36.66 -35.61 58.72
C HIS A 358 -37.71 -36.50 59.39
N SER A 359 -38.23 -37.49 58.68
CA SER A 359 -39.22 -38.44 59.20
C SER A 359 -38.66 -39.36 60.30
N ASN A 360 -37.40 -39.76 60.20
CA ASN A 360 -36.75 -40.68 61.17
C ASN A 360 -36.45 -40.00 62.52
N SER A 361 -36.45 -38.67 62.59
CA SER A 361 -36.32 -37.91 63.84
C SER A 361 -37.50 -38.11 64.81
N PHE A 362 -38.66 -38.55 64.30
CA PHE A 362 -39.86 -38.78 65.09
C PHE A 362 -39.97 -40.25 65.52
N GLN A 363 -39.27 -40.61 66.60
CA GLN A 363 -39.32 -41.97 67.16
C GLN A 363 -40.60 -42.19 67.96
N SER A 364 -41.50 -43.05 67.47
CA SER A 364 -42.78 -43.41 68.10
C SER A 364 -42.60 -43.91 69.54
N ASN A 365 -42.71 -43.00 70.51
CA ASN A 365 -42.51 -43.31 71.92
C ASN A 365 -43.86 -43.65 72.56
N GLY A 366 -44.05 -44.93 72.91
CA GLY A 366 -45.27 -45.45 73.56
C GLY A 366 -45.59 -44.82 74.93
N ILE A 367 -44.68 -44.01 75.47
CA ILE A 367 -44.83 -43.29 76.74
C ILE A 367 -46.02 -42.33 76.70
N LEU A 368 -46.33 -41.70 75.55
CA LEU A 368 -47.49 -40.79 75.43
C LEU A 368 -48.82 -41.51 75.69
N LEU A 369 -48.98 -42.75 75.21
CA LEU A 369 -50.18 -43.56 75.47
C LEU A 369 -50.28 -43.98 76.94
N ILE A 370 -49.15 -44.25 77.58
CA ILE A 370 -49.10 -44.56 79.01
C ILE A 370 -49.51 -43.34 79.85
N MET A 371 -49.01 -42.14 79.50
CA MET A 371 -49.40 -40.88 80.16
C MET A 371 -50.89 -40.58 79.99
N VAL A 372 -51.46 -40.87 78.81
CA VAL A 372 -52.91 -40.74 78.60
C VAL A 372 -53.69 -41.62 79.58
N GLY A 373 -53.25 -42.87 79.77
CA GLY A 373 -53.87 -43.78 80.75
C GLY A 373 -53.81 -43.25 82.19
N ILE A 374 -52.66 -42.71 82.60
CA ILE A 374 -52.46 -42.16 83.95
C ILE A 374 -53.33 -40.92 84.18
N PHE A 375 -53.35 -39.98 83.23
CA PHE A 375 -54.15 -38.75 83.37
C PHE A 375 -55.65 -39.02 83.32
N LEU A 376 -56.11 -40.01 82.54
CA LEU A 376 -57.52 -40.46 82.56
C LEU A 376 -57.90 -41.00 83.94
N LEU A 377 -57.08 -41.89 84.50
CA LEU A 377 -57.29 -42.42 85.86
C LEU A 377 -57.30 -41.29 86.91
N GLY A 378 -56.35 -40.35 86.81
CA GLY A 378 -56.30 -39.17 87.69
C GLY A 378 -57.53 -38.29 87.58
N SER A 379 -58.04 -38.05 86.36
CA SER A 379 -59.27 -37.28 86.13
C SER A 379 -60.49 -37.95 86.77
N ILE A 380 -60.62 -39.28 86.65
CA ILE A 380 -61.71 -40.05 87.26
C ILE A 380 -61.68 -39.94 88.79
N VAL A 381 -60.49 -40.06 89.41
CA VAL A 381 -60.33 -39.94 90.87
C VAL A 381 -60.69 -38.54 91.35
N LEU A 382 -60.23 -37.48 90.67
CA LEU A 382 -60.56 -36.10 91.03
C LEU A 382 -62.05 -35.79 90.91
N PHE A 383 -62.72 -36.38 89.92
CA PHE A 383 -64.16 -36.24 89.77
C PHE A 383 -64.94 -36.87 90.94
N TYR A 384 -64.47 -38.00 91.47
CA TYR A 384 -65.07 -38.66 92.64
C TYR A 384 -65.02 -37.78 93.91
N PHE A 385 -63.93 -37.03 94.11
CA PHE A 385 -63.80 -36.06 95.20
C PHE A 385 -64.53 -34.73 94.96
N LYS A 386 -65.30 -34.62 93.87
CA LYS A 386 -66.04 -33.41 93.46
C LYS A 386 -65.14 -32.20 93.16
N GLU A 387 -63.91 -32.42 92.72
CA GLU A 387 -63.01 -31.37 92.22
C GLU A 387 -63.11 -31.27 90.68
N TRP A 388 -64.17 -30.61 90.19
CA TRP A 388 -64.54 -30.64 88.76
C TRP A 388 -63.53 -29.93 87.85
N LEU A 389 -62.95 -28.82 88.34
CA LEU A 389 -62.07 -27.96 87.55
C LEU A 389 -60.74 -28.66 87.19
N PRO A 390 -59.95 -29.21 88.15
CA PRO A 390 -58.73 -29.95 87.81
C PRO A 390 -58.99 -31.26 87.04
N ALA A 391 -60.13 -31.92 87.26
CA ALA A 391 -60.50 -33.12 86.50
C ALA A 391 -60.68 -32.84 85.00
N SER A 392 -61.33 -31.72 84.66
CA SER A 392 -61.53 -31.30 83.27
C SER A 392 -60.24 -30.90 82.54
N LEU A 393 -59.30 -30.25 83.24
CA LEU A 393 -57.97 -29.92 82.71
C LEU A 393 -57.17 -31.17 82.33
N LEU A 394 -57.21 -32.24 83.14
CA LEU A 394 -56.55 -33.49 82.81
C LEU A 394 -57.16 -34.18 81.58
N LEU A 395 -58.49 -34.13 81.44
CA LEU A 395 -59.17 -34.64 80.26
C LEU A 395 -58.76 -33.87 78.99
N PHE A 396 -58.61 -32.54 79.08
CA PHE A 396 -58.10 -31.74 77.98
C PHE A 396 -56.67 -32.12 77.58
N PHE A 397 -55.78 -32.34 78.57
CA PHE A 397 -54.42 -32.83 78.31
C PHE A 397 -54.39 -34.19 77.60
N ASN A 398 -55.32 -35.10 77.91
CA ASN A 398 -55.43 -36.38 77.21
C ASN A 398 -55.74 -36.23 75.72
N VAL A 399 -56.63 -35.30 75.36
CA VAL A 399 -56.95 -35.01 73.95
C VAL A 399 -55.70 -34.51 73.22
N ILE A 400 -54.94 -33.60 73.84
CA ILE A 400 -53.68 -33.10 73.28
C ILE A 400 -52.68 -34.25 73.06
N LEU A 401 -52.45 -35.10 74.06
CA LEU A 401 -51.51 -36.21 73.97
C LEU A 401 -51.91 -37.23 72.89
N LEU A 402 -53.21 -37.52 72.72
CA LEU A 402 -53.71 -38.38 71.65
C LEU A 402 -53.50 -37.76 70.27
N THR A 403 -53.73 -36.45 70.11
CA THR A 403 -53.46 -35.76 68.83
C THR A 403 -51.97 -35.78 68.47
N LEU A 404 -51.08 -35.58 69.44
CA LEU A 404 -49.63 -35.67 69.24
C LEU A 404 -49.19 -37.09 68.84
N HIS A 405 -49.73 -38.13 69.50
CA HIS A 405 -49.42 -39.51 69.14
C HIS A 405 -49.90 -39.88 67.72
N TYR A 406 -51.10 -39.43 67.34
CA TYR A 406 -51.62 -39.66 65.99
C TYR A 406 -50.76 -38.99 64.91
N GLN A 407 -50.34 -37.73 65.13
CA GLN A 407 -49.42 -37.03 64.23
C GLN A 407 -48.07 -37.76 64.11
N GLN A 408 -47.52 -38.25 65.22
CA GLN A 408 -46.26 -38.99 65.21
C GLN A 408 -46.36 -40.30 64.41
N LYS A 409 -47.45 -41.07 64.57
CA LYS A 409 -47.66 -42.32 63.84
C LYS A 409 -47.82 -42.09 62.33
N LEU A 410 -48.44 -40.99 61.92
CA LEU A 410 -48.53 -40.59 60.52
C LEU A 410 -47.15 -40.33 59.92
N HIS A 411 -46.27 -39.61 60.63
CA HIS A 411 -44.89 -39.37 60.19
C HIS A 411 -44.09 -40.68 60.05
N VAL A 412 -44.13 -41.58 61.03
CA VAL A 412 -43.43 -42.88 60.95
C VAL A 412 -43.91 -43.73 59.75
N ASN A 413 -45.21 -43.74 59.47
CA ASN A 413 -45.77 -44.45 58.31
C ASN A 413 -45.37 -43.80 56.98
N GLN A 414 -45.22 -42.47 56.92
CA GLN A 414 -44.67 -41.78 55.75
C GLN A 414 -43.20 -42.19 55.51
N GLY A 415 -42.38 -42.23 56.56
CA GLY A 415 -40.98 -42.70 56.47
C GLY A 415 -40.83 -44.13 55.94
N ARG A 416 -41.73 -45.05 56.30
CA ARG A 416 -41.74 -46.43 55.76
C ARG A 416 -42.09 -46.48 54.28
N LYS A 417 -43.04 -45.66 53.82
CA LYS A 417 -43.40 -45.59 52.38
C LYS A 417 -42.26 -45.01 51.56
N LEU A 418 -41.60 -43.97 52.06
CA LEU A 418 -40.40 -43.38 51.44
C LEU A 418 -39.28 -44.42 51.27
N ASN A 419 -39.08 -45.31 52.24
CA ASN A 419 -38.05 -46.34 52.17
C ASN A 419 -38.26 -47.35 51.02
N VAL A 420 -39.50 -47.80 50.80
CA VAL A 420 -39.84 -48.71 49.69
C VAL A 420 -39.62 -48.02 48.34
N SER A 421 -39.99 -46.74 48.22
CA SER A 421 -39.73 -45.95 47.01
C SER A 421 -38.23 -45.75 46.74
N MET A 422 -37.41 -45.58 47.77
CA MET A 422 -35.95 -45.46 47.59
C MET A 422 -35.31 -46.76 47.15
N THR A 423 -35.72 -47.91 47.70
CA THR A 423 -35.19 -49.22 47.26
C THR A 423 -35.48 -49.50 45.78
N GLN A 424 -36.64 -49.05 45.28
CA GLN A 424 -36.98 -49.15 43.85
C GLN A 424 -36.13 -48.21 42.98
N LEU A 425 -35.83 -47.01 43.49
CA LEU A 425 -34.92 -46.07 42.79
C LEU A 425 -33.48 -46.61 42.74
N ASP A 426 -33.00 -47.26 43.81
CA ASP A 426 -31.67 -47.87 43.85
C ASP A 426 -31.52 -48.97 42.79
N GLU A 427 -32.54 -49.84 42.64
CA GLU A 427 -32.57 -50.88 41.61
C GLU A 427 -32.55 -50.29 40.19
N GLN A 428 -33.31 -49.20 39.96
CA GLN A 428 -33.30 -48.49 38.67
C GLN A 428 -31.95 -47.82 38.37
N LEU A 429 -31.28 -47.25 39.39
CA LEU A 429 -29.95 -46.67 39.23
C LEU A 429 -28.89 -47.71 38.91
N GLU A 430 -28.98 -48.90 39.51
CA GLU A 430 -28.08 -50.03 39.22
C GLU A 430 -28.26 -50.56 37.78
N ASP A 431 -29.50 -50.74 37.32
CA ASP A 431 -29.79 -51.11 35.92
C ASP A 431 -29.24 -50.08 34.93
N LEU A 432 -29.42 -48.80 35.22
CA LEU A 432 -28.93 -47.72 34.36
C LEU A 432 -27.38 -47.70 34.30
N GLN A 433 -26.71 -47.93 35.42
CA GLN A 433 -25.25 -48.03 35.49
C GLN A 433 -24.71 -49.21 34.65
N ASN A 434 -25.43 -50.34 34.63
CA ASN A 434 -25.10 -51.50 33.80
C ASN A 434 -25.29 -51.22 32.30
N GLN A 435 -26.31 -50.45 31.93
CA GLN A 435 -26.52 -50.02 30.54
C GLN A 435 -25.40 -49.08 30.07
N ILE A 436 -25.03 -48.09 30.90
CA ILE A 436 -23.93 -47.15 30.65
C ILE A 436 -22.61 -47.90 30.40
N THR A 437 -22.25 -48.84 31.29
CA THR A 437 -21.01 -49.64 31.14
C THR A 437 -21.01 -50.52 29.91
N THR A 438 -22.18 -51.05 29.51
CA THR A 438 -22.34 -51.84 28.28
C THR A 438 -22.10 -51.01 27.02
N ILE A 439 -22.62 -49.77 27.00
CA ILE A 439 -22.39 -48.84 25.88
C ILE A 439 -20.90 -48.52 25.75
N LEU A 440 -20.23 -48.15 26.86
CA LEU A 440 -18.81 -47.83 26.89
C LEU A 440 -17.92 -48.99 26.40
N LYS A 441 -18.23 -50.23 26.81
CA LYS A 441 -17.48 -51.43 26.38
C LYS A 441 -17.56 -51.67 24.86
N LYS A 442 -18.65 -51.27 24.21
CA LYS A 442 -18.82 -51.39 22.75
C LYS A 442 -18.18 -50.23 21.99
N SER A 443 -18.16 -49.03 22.56
CA SER A 443 -17.71 -47.82 21.87
C SER A 443 -16.21 -47.56 21.98
N ILE A 444 -15.57 -47.86 23.12
CA ILE A 444 -14.13 -47.57 23.35
C ILE A 444 -13.22 -48.23 22.28
N PRO A 445 -13.36 -49.53 21.92
CA PRO A 445 -12.51 -50.14 20.91
C PRO A 445 -12.62 -49.51 19.51
N LEU A 446 -13.75 -48.86 19.21
CA LEU A 446 -13.98 -48.21 17.91
C LEU A 446 -13.21 -46.89 17.80
N ILE A 447 -12.98 -46.21 18.93
CA ILE A 447 -12.29 -44.91 18.99
C ILE A 447 -10.79 -45.05 19.31
N GLU A 448 -10.36 -46.16 19.92
CA GLU A 448 -8.96 -46.44 20.28
C GLU A 448 -8.04 -46.49 19.05
N ASN A 449 -8.50 -47.05 17.92
CA ASN A 449 -7.77 -47.06 16.64
C ASN A 449 -7.48 -45.65 16.07
N TYR A 450 -8.15 -44.63 16.59
CA TYR A 450 -7.99 -43.23 16.22
C TYR A 450 -7.37 -42.39 17.35
N GLY A 451 -6.91 -43.04 18.43
CA GLY A 451 -6.13 -42.43 19.51
C GLY A 451 -6.93 -41.85 20.67
N PHE A 452 -8.20 -42.26 20.85
CA PHE A 452 -9.06 -41.78 21.95
C PHE A 452 -9.38 -42.90 22.95
N GLU A 453 -9.29 -42.60 24.24
CA GLU A 453 -9.53 -43.56 25.34
C GLU A 453 -10.92 -43.39 25.99
N VAL A 454 -11.55 -42.24 25.82
CA VAL A 454 -12.81 -41.87 26.48
C VAL A 454 -13.84 -41.43 25.44
N LEU A 455 -15.10 -41.84 25.61
CA LEU A 455 -16.21 -41.36 24.79
C LEU A 455 -16.84 -40.13 25.43
N ASP A 456 -16.46 -38.95 24.95
CA ASP A 456 -16.99 -37.65 25.40
C ASP A 456 -17.34 -36.73 24.23
N GLU A 457 -17.92 -35.57 24.53
CA GLU A 457 -18.32 -34.57 23.53
C GLU A 457 -17.11 -34.09 22.69
N PHE A 458 -15.94 -33.98 23.31
CA PHE A 458 -14.70 -33.60 22.62
C PHE A 458 -14.28 -34.65 21.58
N THR A 459 -14.31 -35.93 21.96
CA THR A 459 -13.93 -37.05 21.10
C THR A 459 -14.86 -37.15 19.89
N ILE A 460 -16.17 -37.02 20.09
CA ILE A 460 -17.14 -37.03 18.98
C ILE A 460 -16.89 -35.89 18.00
N ASN A 461 -16.72 -34.68 18.51
CA ASN A 461 -16.45 -33.51 17.67
C ASN A 461 -15.13 -33.66 16.91
N LYS A 462 -14.11 -34.26 17.53
CA LYS A 462 -12.82 -34.48 16.87
C LYS A 462 -12.88 -35.55 15.79
N ILE A 463 -13.60 -36.64 16.04
CA ILE A 463 -13.86 -37.71 15.07
C ILE A 463 -14.69 -37.15 13.89
N GLU A 464 -15.67 -36.27 14.15
CA GLU A 464 -16.44 -35.60 13.11
C GLU A 464 -15.57 -34.66 12.26
N GLU A 465 -14.65 -33.91 12.89
CA GLU A 465 -13.69 -33.07 12.18
C GLU A 465 -12.76 -33.90 11.28
N LEU A 466 -12.23 -35.01 11.79
CA LEU A 466 -11.40 -35.95 11.03
C LEU A 466 -12.18 -36.55 9.85
N ARG A 467 -13.45 -36.91 10.07
CA ARG A 467 -14.34 -37.40 9.02
C ARG A 467 -14.65 -36.33 7.96
N ALA A 468 -14.90 -35.08 8.36
CA ALA A 468 -15.16 -34.00 7.41
C ALA A 468 -13.94 -33.70 6.52
N LYS A 469 -12.73 -33.71 7.11
CA LYS A 469 -11.46 -33.59 6.37
C LYS A 469 -11.22 -34.75 5.41
N ALA A 470 -11.57 -35.96 5.82
CA ALA A 470 -11.51 -37.15 4.98
C ALA A 470 -12.46 -37.09 3.78
N ILE A 471 -13.71 -36.69 4.00
CA ILE A 471 -14.75 -36.61 2.96
C ILE A 471 -14.41 -35.56 1.90
N SER A 472 -13.84 -34.42 2.28
CA SER A 472 -13.43 -33.39 1.31
C SER A 472 -12.31 -33.85 0.36
N GLN A 473 -11.52 -34.85 0.78
CA GLN A 473 -10.39 -35.40 -0.01
C GLN A 473 -10.79 -36.63 -0.84
N LYS A 474 -11.92 -37.28 -0.52
CA LYS A 474 -12.40 -38.53 -1.12
C LYS A 474 -12.68 -38.46 -2.63
N GLY A 475 -13.08 -37.30 -3.14
CA GLY A 475 -13.40 -37.12 -4.57
C GLY A 475 -12.24 -37.36 -5.54
N GLN A 476 -11.00 -37.40 -5.06
CA GLN A 476 -9.79 -37.56 -5.87
C GLN A 476 -9.18 -38.97 -5.78
N LEU A 477 -9.74 -39.89 -4.99
CA LEU A 477 -9.13 -41.19 -4.71
C LEU A 477 -9.06 -42.08 -5.96
N ASP A 478 -10.13 -42.15 -6.74
CA ASP A 478 -10.18 -43.00 -7.93
C ASP A 478 -9.30 -42.42 -9.06
N GLU A 479 -9.19 -41.10 -9.15
CA GLU A 479 -8.26 -40.40 -10.03
C GLU A 479 -6.80 -40.71 -9.64
N LYS A 480 -6.47 -40.66 -8.35
CA LYS A 480 -5.14 -41.02 -7.83
C LYS A 480 -4.79 -42.49 -8.05
N LYS A 481 -5.75 -43.41 -7.92
CA LYS A 481 -5.55 -44.84 -8.23
C LYS A 481 -5.28 -45.06 -9.73
N ALA A 482 -6.07 -44.44 -10.59
CA ALA A 482 -5.87 -44.51 -12.04
C ALA A 482 -4.50 -43.93 -12.44
N HIS A 483 -4.12 -42.80 -11.86
CA HIS A 483 -2.80 -42.19 -12.08
C HIS A 483 -1.65 -43.07 -11.59
N LEU A 484 -1.81 -43.74 -10.44
CA LEU A 484 -0.84 -44.70 -9.93
C LEU A 484 -0.67 -45.91 -10.87
N GLU A 485 -1.74 -46.41 -11.49
CA GLU A 485 -1.66 -47.49 -12.49
C GLU A 485 -0.94 -47.05 -13.76
N GLU A 486 -1.21 -45.83 -14.24
CA GLU A 486 -0.57 -45.25 -15.41
C GLU A 486 0.94 -45.08 -15.20
N ILE A 487 1.36 -44.49 -14.08
CA ILE A 487 2.77 -44.33 -13.71
C ILE A 487 3.46 -45.70 -13.60
N ASN A 488 2.79 -46.71 -13.05
CA ASN A 488 3.32 -48.07 -12.97
C ASN A 488 3.47 -48.74 -14.35
N LYS A 489 2.60 -48.42 -15.30
CA LYS A 489 2.71 -48.87 -16.70
C LYS A 489 3.90 -48.19 -17.39
N GLU A 490 4.06 -46.87 -17.23
CA GLU A 490 5.20 -46.11 -17.76
C GLU A 490 6.52 -46.65 -17.21
N ARG A 491 6.62 -46.86 -15.90
CA ARG A 491 7.82 -47.43 -15.25
C ARG A 491 8.21 -48.79 -15.82
N ARG A 492 7.23 -49.66 -16.12
CA ARG A 492 7.49 -50.96 -16.77
C ARG A 492 8.01 -50.79 -18.19
N GLY A 493 7.46 -49.87 -18.96
CA GLY A 493 7.94 -49.53 -20.30
C GLY A 493 9.39 -49.05 -20.29
N ILE A 494 9.71 -48.09 -19.43
CA ILE A 494 11.08 -47.55 -19.30
C ILE A 494 12.08 -48.64 -18.90
N ARG A 495 11.71 -49.57 -18.01
CA ARG A 495 12.59 -50.69 -17.62
C ARG A 495 12.95 -51.58 -18.82
N VAL A 496 11.99 -51.86 -19.71
CA VAL A 496 12.25 -52.66 -20.92
C VAL A 496 13.15 -51.87 -21.86
N GLU A 497 12.85 -50.61 -22.14
CA GLU A 497 13.66 -49.73 -22.99
C GLU A 497 15.11 -49.61 -22.50
N LEU A 498 15.33 -49.39 -21.21
CA LEU A 498 16.65 -49.34 -20.60
C LEU A 498 17.44 -50.63 -20.85
N SER A 499 16.79 -51.79 -20.68
CA SER A 499 17.45 -53.09 -20.93
C SER A 499 17.85 -53.26 -22.41
N THR A 500 17.07 -52.72 -23.34
CA THR A 500 17.41 -52.74 -24.77
C THR A 500 18.55 -51.79 -25.11
N LEU A 501 18.52 -50.57 -24.58
CA LEU A 501 19.58 -49.57 -24.79
C LEU A 501 20.92 -50.03 -24.19
N GLN A 502 20.91 -50.68 -23.02
CA GLN A 502 22.12 -51.23 -22.42
C GLN A 502 22.77 -52.31 -23.29
N LYS A 503 21.97 -53.18 -23.95
CA LYS A 503 22.49 -54.16 -24.91
C LYS A 503 23.09 -53.48 -26.15
N VAL A 504 22.45 -52.44 -26.67
CA VAL A 504 22.98 -51.64 -27.80
C VAL A 504 24.30 -50.97 -27.41
N ARG A 505 24.39 -50.39 -26.21
CA ARG A 505 25.63 -49.78 -25.69
C ARG A 505 26.79 -50.79 -25.66
N GLN A 506 26.56 -51.98 -25.10
CA GLN A 506 27.58 -53.03 -25.02
C GLN A 506 28.06 -53.48 -26.41
N HIS A 507 27.15 -53.57 -27.39
CA HIS A 507 27.52 -53.92 -28.75
C HIS A 507 28.37 -52.83 -29.41
N LEU A 508 27.98 -51.56 -29.29
CA LEU A 508 28.72 -50.41 -29.82
C LEU A 508 30.11 -50.27 -29.17
N GLU A 509 30.23 -50.50 -27.85
CA GLU A 509 31.51 -50.50 -27.16
C GLU A 509 32.44 -51.60 -27.69
N LYS A 510 31.90 -52.81 -27.91
CA LYS A 510 32.67 -53.91 -28.50
C LYS A 510 33.13 -53.56 -29.92
N ASP A 511 32.26 -53.04 -30.78
CA ASP A 511 32.61 -52.66 -32.14
C ASP A 511 33.69 -51.57 -32.16
N LEU A 512 33.57 -50.56 -31.30
CA LEU A 512 34.57 -49.50 -31.15
C LEU A 512 35.93 -50.04 -30.73
N THR A 513 35.99 -50.95 -29.76
CA THR A 513 37.27 -51.55 -29.35
C THR A 513 37.93 -52.33 -30.48
N THR A 514 37.15 -53.01 -31.33
CA THR A 514 37.70 -53.70 -32.51
C THR A 514 38.20 -52.73 -33.57
N LEU A 515 37.47 -51.65 -33.85
CA LEU A 515 37.89 -50.61 -34.80
C LEU A 515 39.14 -49.87 -34.33
N GLN A 516 39.23 -49.53 -33.04
CA GLN A 516 40.40 -48.89 -32.45
C GLN A 516 41.64 -49.79 -32.47
N LYS A 517 41.47 -51.11 -32.30
CA LYS A 517 42.56 -52.06 -32.43
C LYS A 517 43.10 -52.09 -33.86
N ASN A 518 42.22 -52.24 -34.85
CA ASN A 518 42.60 -52.24 -36.27
C ASN A 518 43.26 -50.91 -36.69
N TRP A 519 42.77 -49.78 -36.15
CA TRP A 519 43.39 -48.46 -36.34
C TRP A 519 44.82 -48.42 -35.82
N LYS A 520 45.05 -48.90 -34.60
CA LYS A 520 46.38 -48.96 -33.98
C LYS A 520 47.34 -49.88 -34.75
N ASP A 521 46.86 -51.04 -35.20
CA ASP A 521 47.67 -52.00 -35.95
C ASP A 521 48.15 -51.42 -37.29
N TRP A 522 47.36 -50.56 -37.95
CA TRP A 522 47.77 -49.85 -39.17
C TRP A 522 48.95 -48.88 -38.93
N PHE A 523 48.96 -48.09 -37.85
CA PHE A 523 50.08 -47.17 -37.56
C PHE A 523 51.40 -47.89 -37.34
N PHE A 524 51.38 -49.06 -36.69
CA PHE A 524 52.57 -49.89 -36.51
C PHE A 524 53.12 -50.45 -37.82
N GLN A 525 52.26 -50.80 -38.77
CA GLN A 525 52.69 -51.30 -40.09
C GLN A 525 53.35 -50.22 -40.95
N HIS A 526 52.96 -48.94 -40.77
CA HIS A 526 53.48 -47.80 -41.53
C HIS A 526 54.57 -46.99 -40.81
N HIS A 527 55.26 -47.60 -39.83
CA HIS A 527 56.43 -47.01 -39.16
C HIS A 527 56.16 -45.67 -38.44
N PHE A 528 54.92 -45.44 -37.99
CA PHE A 528 54.60 -44.34 -37.10
C PHE A 528 54.89 -44.75 -35.65
N ASP A 529 55.64 -43.92 -34.93
CA ASP A 529 56.00 -44.17 -33.53
C ASP A 529 54.82 -43.89 -32.58
N GLU A 530 53.82 -43.12 -33.03
CA GLU A 530 52.62 -42.75 -32.27
C GLU A 530 51.34 -43.05 -33.06
N VAL A 531 50.31 -43.51 -32.35
CA VAL A 531 48.96 -43.68 -32.91
C VAL A 531 48.29 -42.32 -32.97
N LEU A 532 48.12 -41.79 -34.17
CA LEU A 532 47.46 -40.52 -34.38
C LEU A 532 45.94 -40.67 -34.28
N SER A 533 45.28 -39.63 -33.77
CA SER A 533 43.81 -39.60 -33.65
C SER A 533 43.16 -39.55 -35.04
N PRO A 534 41.99 -40.22 -35.26
CA PRO A 534 41.18 -40.08 -36.47
C PRO A 534 40.87 -38.66 -36.92
N LEU A 535 40.97 -37.67 -36.02
CA LEU A 535 40.77 -36.26 -36.33
C LEU A 535 42.01 -35.59 -36.96
N VAL A 536 43.22 -36.04 -36.61
CA VAL A 536 44.49 -35.36 -36.88
C VAL A 536 45.29 -36.06 -37.98
N VAL A 537 44.98 -37.33 -38.25
CA VAL A 537 45.70 -38.18 -39.22
C VAL A 537 45.73 -37.58 -40.63
N PHE A 538 44.62 -37.02 -41.11
CA PHE A 538 44.59 -36.44 -42.45
C PHE A 538 45.45 -35.19 -42.58
N ASP A 539 45.50 -34.37 -41.54
CA ASP A 539 46.31 -33.16 -41.53
C ASP A 539 47.81 -33.50 -41.52
N VAL A 540 48.20 -34.49 -40.72
CA VAL A 540 49.59 -34.97 -40.67
C VAL A 540 50.01 -35.57 -42.02
N ILE A 541 49.16 -36.41 -42.64
CA ILE A 541 49.45 -37.01 -43.95
C ILE A 541 49.54 -35.95 -45.05
N ALA A 542 48.62 -34.98 -45.07
CA ALA A 542 48.66 -33.86 -46.02
C ALA A 542 49.92 -33.01 -45.85
N THR A 543 50.35 -32.79 -44.60
CA THR A 543 51.56 -32.05 -44.28
C THR A 543 52.81 -32.78 -44.77
N ILE A 544 52.88 -34.10 -44.57
CA ILE A 544 53.97 -34.95 -45.08
C ILE A 544 54.04 -34.88 -46.62
N GLN A 545 52.90 -34.91 -47.32
CA GLN A 545 52.85 -34.78 -48.78
C GLN A 545 53.34 -33.39 -49.27
N ARG A 546 52.91 -32.30 -48.62
CA ARG A 546 53.38 -30.95 -48.97
C ARG A 546 54.88 -30.79 -48.76
N VAL A 547 55.41 -31.31 -47.66
CA VAL A 547 56.86 -31.26 -47.39
C VAL A 547 57.63 -32.03 -48.48
N LYS A 548 57.14 -33.18 -48.94
CA LYS A 548 57.75 -33.90 -50.09
C LYS A 548 57.77 -33.07 -51.37
N GLU A 549 56.68 -32.38 -51.69
CA GLU A 549 56.60 -31.52 -52.88
C GLU A 549 57.58 -30.33 -52.78
N TRP A 550 57.70 -29.73 -51.60
CA TRP A 550 58.62 -28.62 -51.36
C TRP A 550 60.08 -29.06 -51.42
N ILE A 551 60.42 -30.23 -50.88
CA ILE A 551 61.76 -30.81 -51.03
C ILE A 551 62.11 -31.02 -52.51
N LYS A 552 61.17 -31.54 -53.31
CA LYS A 552 61.36 -31.70 -54.76
C LYS A 552 61.52 -30.36 -55.48
N LYS A 553 60.78 -29.32 -55.05
CA LYS A 553 60.89 -27.96 -55.60
C LYS A 553 62.23 -27.32 -55.24
N GLU A 554 62.68 -27.44 -53.99
CA GLU A 554 63.99 -26.98 -53.53
C GLU A 554 65.13 -27.62 -54.35
N GLU A 555 65.08 -28.94 -54.57
CA GLU A 555 66.05 -29.64 -55.42
C GLU A 555 66.04 -29.18 -56.88
N SER A 556 64.88 -28.76 -57.41
CA SER A 556 64.77 -28.22 -58.77
C SER A 556 65.33 -26.80 -58.90
N LEU A 557 65.22 -25.98 -57.84
CA LEU A 557 65.77 -24.63 -57.79
C LEU A 557 67.29 -24.63 -57.65
N ILE A 558 67.87 -25.65 -57.02
CA ILE A 558 69.33 -25.82 -56.93
C ILE A 558 69.96 -26.18 -58.29
N LYS A 559 69.18 -26.79 -59.20
CA LYS A 559 69.64 -27.18 -60.54
C LYS A 559 69.53 -26.07 -61.59
N LYS A 560 68.69 -25.07 -61.34
CA LYS A 560 68.56 -23.86 -62.17
C LYS A 560 69.60 -22.84 -61.71
#